data_AF-A0A0S7ZF45-F1
#
_entry.id   AF-A0A0S7ZF45-F1
#
_cell.length_a   1.000
_cell.length_b   1.000
_cell.length_c   1.000
_cell.angle_alpha   90.00
_cell.angle_beta   90.00
_cell.angle_gamma   90.00
#
_symmetry.space_group_name_H-M   'P 1'
#
loop_
_entity.id
_entity.type
_entity.pdbx_description
1 polymer ?
#
loop_
_entity_poly.entity_id
_entity_poly.type
_entity_poly.pdbx_seq_one_letter_code
_entity_poly.pdbx_strand_id
1 'polypeptide(L)'
;MPDPQREGVELTLRDTRMTLPKEVQELLPEENMTYYESTNQMHCGEGLGGSKFEKVNNIFEVIARYPDLATKVKERTDDRETLLAAGAPESAFLPATKGPDAPEGLPEALYFKVEGVEGRLGITRLADLPEDTRVLVRREKGQSDPDEKQYTPVSFTVIRGTEADMPKVDFATIIVGREGGEEGQDAVWTTHPGAPVRPAMKEFDWTRDLRSPEESGGEQEARVVTVKDLLEKAEMSGDDYVKLVPGDMDETLKEYRVLE
;
A
#
# COMPACT_ATOMS: atom_id res chain seq x y z
N MET A 1 31.01 -13.08 24.31
CA MET A 1 31.72 -12.66 23.09
C MET A 1 30.81 -11.67 22.40
N PRO A 2 31.26 -10.45 22.09
CA PRO A 2 30.45 -9.49 21.37
C PRO A 2 30.18 -10.02 19.96
N ASP A 3 28.93 -9.92 19.56
CA ASP A 3 28.39 -10.24 18.24
C ASP A 3 29.00 -9.28 17.20
N PRO A 4 29.61 -9.76 16.10
CA PRO A 4 30.18 -8.90 15.07
C PRO A 4 29.03 -8.34 14.21
N GLN A 5 28.33 -7.35 14.73
CA GLN A 5 27.37 -6.58 13.94
C GLN A 5 28.10 -5.55 13.08
N ARG A 6 27.96 -5.75 11.76
CA ARG A 6 27.72 -4.71 10.74
C ARG A 6 28.72 -3.55 10.68
N GLU A 7 29.87 -3.80 10.08
CA GLU A 7 30.55 -2.79 9.26
C GLU A 7 30.22 -3.07 7.78
N GLY A 8 28.96 -2.87 7.42
CA GLY A 8 28.53 -2.80 6.02
C GLY A 8 28.02 -1.39 5.80
N VAL A 9 28.57 -0.69 4.81
CA VAL A 9 28.04 0.61 4.39
C VAL A 9 26.56 0.40 4.03
N GLU A 10 25.65 1.02 4.79
CA GLU A 10 24.24 1.05 4.40
C GLU A 10 24.16 1.76 3.05
N LEU A 11 23.84 1.00 2.01
CA LEU A 11 23.69 1.53 0.67
C LEU A 11 22.45 2.43 0.65
N THR A 12 22.58 3.61 0.06
CA THR A 12 21.41 4.43 -0.22
C THR A 12 20.49 3.71 -1.21
N LEU A 13 19.25 4.18 -1.33
CA LEU A 13 18.32 3.66 -2.34
C LEU A 13 18.93 3.77 -3.75
N ARG A 14 19.62 4.89 -4.04
CA ARG A 14 20.30 5.11 -5.33
C ARG A 14 21.49 4.18 -5.52
N ASP A 15 22.32 3.98 -4.50
CA ASP A 15 23.45 3.05 -4.59
C ASP A 15 22.95 1.62 -4.83
N THR A 16 21.89 1.22 -4.14
CA THR A 16 21.26 -0.11 -4.31
C THR A 16 20.71 -0.27 -5.72
N ARG A 17 20.08 0.75 -6.31
CA ARG A 17 19.65 0.72 -7.71
C ARG A 17 20.82 0.41 -8.65
N MET A 18 21.96 1.07 -8.45
CA MET A 18 23.13 0.92 -9.33
C MET A 18 23.79 -0.46 -9.25
N THR A 19 23.50 -1.26 -8.21
CA THR A 19 24.01 -2.65 -8.11
C THR A 19 23.10 -3.68 -8.77
N LEU A 20 21.85 -3.31 -9.12
CA LEU A 20 20.91 -4.22 -9.79
C LEU A 20 21.36 -4.53 -11.23
N PRO A 21 20.94 -5.68 -11.81
CA PRO A 21 21.14 -5.95 -13.23
C PRO A 21 20.58 -4.82 -14.10
N LYS A 22 21.22 -4.54 -15.24
CA LYS A 22 20.85 -3.40 -16.10
C LYS A 22 19.38 -3.47 -16.53
N GLU A 23 18.91 -4.66 -16.87
CA GLU A 23 17.54 -4.94 -17.30
C GLU A 23 16.52 -4.67 -16.17
N VAL A 24 16.94 -4.79 -14.91
CA VAL A 24 16.11 -4.44 -13.74
C VAL A 24 16.17 -2.94 -13.48
N GLN A 25 17.32 -2.29 -13.69
CA GLN A 25 17.42 -0.82 -13.61
C GLN A 25 16.50 -0.12 -14.62
N GLU A 26 16.24 -0.72 -15.78
CA GLU A 26 15.30 -0.22 -16.79
C GLU A 26 13.84 -0.23 -16.31
N LEU A 27 13.49 -1.08 -15.34
CA LEU A 27 12.19 -1.06 -14.65
C LEU A 27 12.13 -0.02 -13.51
N LEU A 28 13.25 0.64 -13.22
CA LEU A 28 13.41 1.66 -12.17
C LEU A 28 13.90 2.97 -12.81
N PRO A 29 13.05 3.62 -13.61
CA PRO A 29 13.40 4.87 -14.29
C PRO A 29 13.86 5.94 -13.29
N GLU A 30 14.89 6.70 -13.69
CA GLU A 30 15.53 7.70 -12.83
C GLU A 30 14.58 8.84 -12.48
N GLU A 31 13.68 9.19 -13.40
CA GLU A 31 12.62 10.17 -13.24
C GLU A 31 11.64 9.83 -12.10
N ASN A 32 11.52 8.55 -11.72
CA ASN A 32 10.65 8.09 -10.64
C ASN A 32 11.34 8.04 -9.28
N MET A 33 12.62 8.42 -9.17
CA MET A 33 13.37 8.28 -7.92
C MET A 33 12.75 9.03 -6.73
N THR A 34 12.14 10.21 -6.93
CA THR A 34 11.42 10.91 -5.84
C THR A 34 10.24 10.11 -5.30
N TYR A 35 9.51 9.42 -6.18
CA TYR A 35 8.44 8.51 -5.77
C TYR A 35 9.00 7.31 -5.00
N TYR A 36 10.10 6.72 -5.47
CA TYR A 36 10.76 5.60 -4.78
C TYR A 36 11.33 6.00 -3.42
N GLU A 37 11.90 7.20 -3.28
CA GLU A 37 12.37 7.75 -2.01
C GLU A 37 11.21 7.92 -1.01
N SER A 38 10.05 8.42 -1.47
CA SER A 38 8.85 8.52 -0.63
C SER A 38 8.31 7.15 -0.21
N THR A 39 8.23 6.20 -1.15
CA THR A 39 7.83 4.81 -0.86
C THR A 39 8.78 4.13 0.11
N ASN A 40 10.08 4.38 -0.05
CA ASN A 40 11.10 3.90 0.87
C ASN A 40 10.91 4.46 2.28
N GLN A 41 10.65 5.76 2.41
CA GLN A 41 10.38 6.36 3.72
C GLN A 41 9.15 5.75 4.39
N MET A 42 8.09 5.42 3.63
CA MET A 42 6.87 4.82 4.19
C MET A 42 7.09 3.39 4.71
N HIS A 43 7.91 2.59 4.02
CA HIS A 43 8.07 1.16 4.32
C HIS A 43 9.35 0.82 5.08
N CYS A 44 10.38 1.65 5.02
CA CYS A 44 11.67 1.43 5.68
C CYS A 44 12.02 2.54 6.69
N GLY A 45 11.23 3.62 6.76
CA GLY A 45 11.46 4.74 7.68
C GLY A 45 10.88 4.52 9.08
N GLU A 46 10.77 5.62 9.82
CA GLU A 46 10.16 5.63 11.15
C GLU A 46 8.61 5.57 11.04
N GLY A 47 7.99 4.67 11.80
CA GLY A 47 6.54 4.45 11.78
C GLY A 47 6.09 3.38 10.78
N LEU A 48 4.81 3.02 10.89
CA LEU A 48 4.16 2.04 10.02
C LEU A 48 3.13 2.77 9.15
N GLY A 49 3.53 3.13 7.92
CA GLY A 49 2.68 3.81 6.93
C GLY A 49 1.59 2.92 6.32
N GLY A 50 1.02 2.01 7.10
CA GLY A 50 0.16 0.91 6.64
C GLY A 50 0.93 -0.38 6.32
N SER A 51 2.25 -0.34 6.17
CA SER A 51 3.12 -1.53 6.22
C SER A 51 4.58 -1.12 6.38
N LYS A 52 5.41 -2.02 6.91
CA LYS A 52 6.82 -1.77 7.22
C LYS A 52 7.69 -3.00 7.02
N PHE A 53 8.86 -2.86 6.42
CA PHE A 53 9.87 -3.90 6.36
C PHE A 53 10.70 -3.93 7.65
N GLU A 54 11.06 -5.13 8.13
CA GLU A 54 11.85 -5.28 9.36
C GLU A 54 13.33 -5.58 9.11
N LYS A 55 13.68 -6.15 7.95
CA LYS A 55 15.02 -6.71 7.67
C LYS A 55 15.63 -6.28 6.33
N VAL A 56 15.12 -5.20 5.74
CA VAL A 56 15.74 -4.54 4.58
C VAL A 56 15.96 -3.08 4.91
N ASN A 57 17.09 -2.52 4.47
CA ASN A 57 17.40 -1.11 4.74
C ASN A 57 16.69 -0.19 3.74
N ASN A 58 16.39 -0.70 2.55
CA ASN A 58 15.62 0.02 1.54
C ASN A 58 14.82 -0.92 0.65
N ILE A 59 13.83 -0.36 -0.05
CA ILE A 59 12.89 -1.12 -0.89
C ILE A 59 13.55 -1.83 -2.09
N PHE A 60 14.70 -1.35 -2.59
CA PHE A 60 15.38 -2.00 -3.70
C PHE A 60 16.17 -3.24 -3.29
N GLU A 61 16.46 -3.43 -2.00
CA GLU A 61 16.97 -4.71 -1.49
C GLU A 61 15.94 -5.84 -1.67
N VAL A 62 14.65 -5.52 -1.69
CA VAL A 62 13.59 -6.50 -2.00
C VAL A 62 13.70 -6.94 -3.46
N ILE A 63 13.88 -5.98 -4.37
CA ILE A 63 14.05 -6.23 -5.81
C ILE A 63 15.32 -7.05 -6.07
N ALA A 64 16.42 -6.74 -5.38
CA ALA A 64 17.69 -7.47 -5.50
C ALA A 64 17.56 -8.96 -5.15
N ARG A 65 16.57 -9.35 -4.33
CA ARG A 65 16.28 -10.75 -3.97
C ARG A 65 15.46 -11.50 -5.02
N TYR A 66 15.02 -10.83 -6.09
CA TYR A 66 14.26 -11.42 -7.18
C TYR A 66 15.01 -11.29 -8.52
N PRO A 67 16.08 -12.08 -8.73
CA PRO A 67 17.03 -11.87 -9.84
C PRO A 67 16.42 -12.01 -11.24
N ASP A 68 15.35 -12.81 -11.38
CA ASP A 68 14.70 -13.09 -12.67
C ASP A 68 13.58 -12.10 -13.01
N LEU A 69 13.44 -10.99 -12.27
CA LEU A 69 12.33 -10.04 -12.42
C LEU A 69 12.17 -9.57 -13.87
N ALA A 70 13.23 -9.06 -14.49
CA ALA A 70 13.17 -8.52 -15.85
C ALA A 70 12.78 -9.58 -16.89
N THR A 71 13.26 -10.82 -16.70
CA THR A 71 12.89 -11.95 -17.57
C THR A 71 11.41 -12.26 -17.45
N LYS A 72 10.88 -12.40 -16.24
CA LYS A 72 9.44 -12.68 -16.04
C LYS A 72 8.54 -11.55 -16.54
N VAL A 73 8.94 -10.29 -16.33
CA VAL A 73 8.23 -9.12 -16.87
C VAL A 73 8.16 -9.20 -18.39
N LYS A 74 9.26 -9.52 -19.07
CA LYS A 74 9.30 -9.69 -20.52
C LYS A 74 8.42 -10.86 -21.01
N GLU A 75 8.40 -11.95 -20.25
CA GLU A 75 7.56 -13.13 -20.56
C GLU A 75 6.08 -12.94 -20.19
N ARG A 76 5.73 -11.81 -19.53
CA ARG A 76 4.39 -11.54 -18.99
C ARG A 76 3.89 -12.65 -18.07
N THR A 77 4.79 -13.19 -17.26
CA THR A 77 4.47 -14.16 -16.21
C THR A 77 4.60 -13.51 -14.84
N ASP A 78 3.77 -13.93 -13.89
CA ASP A 78 3.77 -13.41 -12.52
C ASP A 78 3.41 -14.50 -11.50
N ASP A 79 3.41 -14.16 -10.21
CA ASP A 79 3.18 -15.07 -9.09
C ASP A 79 1.77 -14.90 -8.48
N ARG A 80 0.79 -14.43 -9.27
CA ARG A 80 -0.56 -14.11 -8.80
C ARG A 80 -1.27 -15.26 -8.10
N GLU A 81 -1.22 -16.47 -8.67
CA GLU A 81 -1.83 -17.66 -8.06
C GLU A 81 -1.21 -17.96 -6.68
N THR A 82 0.11 -17.80 -6.56
CA THR A 82 0.83 -17.97 -5.29
C THR A 82 0.44 -16.88 -4.28
N LEU A 83 0.23 -15.65 -4.73
CA LEU A 83 -0.21 -14.54 -3.88
C LEU A 83 -1.66 -14.70 -3.40
N LEU A 84 -2.56 -15.19 -4.27
CA LEU A 84 -3.93 -15.56 -3.89
C LEU A 84 -3.91 -16.65 -2.81
N ALA A 85 -3.10 -17.70 -3.00
CA ALA A 85 -2.92 -18.75 -2.01
C ALA A 85 -2.31 -18.24 -0.68
N ALA A 86 -1.56 -17.13 -0.74
CA ALA A 86 -1.00 -16.44 0.43
C ALA A 86 -1.97 -15.42 1.06
N GLY A 87 -3.23 -15.35 0.61
CA GLY A 87 -4.27 -14.53 1.21
C GLY A 87 -4.49 -13.15 0.56
N ALA A 88 -3.91 -12.89 -0.62
CA ALA A 88 -4.30 -11.72 -1.42
C ALA A 88 -5.75 -11.85 -1.91
N PRO A 89 -6.58 -10.80 -1.83
CA PRO A 89 -7.90 -10.82 -2.45
C PRO A 89 -7.79 -10.67 -3.98
N GLU A 90 -8.72 -11.25 -4.73
CA GLU A 90 -8.77 -11.11 -6.20
C GLU A 90 -8.83 -9.65 -6.64
N SER A 91 -9.52 -8.80 -5.88
CA SER A 91 -9.66 -7.37 -6.13
C SER A 91 -8.35 -6.58 -6.04
N ALA A 92 -7.26 -7.17 -5.51
CA ALA A 92 -5.96 -6.53 -5.48
C ALA A 92 -5.24 -6.54 -6.84
N PHE A 93 -5.67 -7.39 -7.77
CA PHE A 93 -4.98 -7.64 -9.03
C PHE A 93 -5.59 -6.87 -10.20
N LEU A 94 -4.74 -6.11 -10.89
CA LEU A 94 -5.02 -5.64 -12.24
C LEU A 94 -4.78 -6.77 -13.25
N PRO A 95 -5.35 -6.69 -14.46
CA PRO A 95 -5.08 -7.68 -15.50
C PRO A 95 -3.58 -7.73 -15.83
N ALA A 96 -3.06 -8.94 -16.04
CA ALA A 96 -1.68 -9.13 -16.51
C ALA A 96 -1.50 -8.72 -17.98
N THR A 97 -2.56 -8.82 -18.78
CA THR A 97 -2.60 -8.40 -20.18
C THR A 97 -3.97 -7.81 -20.50
N LYS A 98 -3.99 -6.81 -21.36
CA LYS A 98 -5.18 -6.14 -21.84
C LYS A 98 -5.93 -7.09 -22.77
N GLY A 99 -7.17 -7.41 -22.39
CA GLY A 99 -8.07 -8.16 -23.27
C GLY A 99 -8.46 -7.33 -24.50
N PRO A 100 -8.93 -7.98 -25.59
CA PRO A 100 -9.32 -7.29 -26.82
C PRO A 100 -10.44 -6.26 -26.61
N ASP A 101 -11.28 -6.46 -25.60
CA ASP A 101 -12.42 -5.59 -25.27
C ASP A 101 -12.18 -4.69 -24.05
N ALA A 102 -10.96 -4.64 -23.53
CA ALA A 102 -10.67 -3.84 -22.35
C ALA A 102 -10.67 -2.33 -22.67
N PRO A 103 -11.19 -1.47 -21.77
CA PRO A 103 -11.24 -0.03 -21.97
C PRO A 103 -9.90 0.57 -22.40
N GLU A 104 -9.94 1.60 -23.24
CA GLU A 104 -8.78 2.45 -23.51
C GLU A 104 -8.27 3.06 -22.20
N GLY A 105 -6.95 3.10 -22.01
CA GLY A 105 -6.37 3.59 -20.76
C GLY A 105 -6.37 2.61 -19.58
N LEU A 106 -6.93 1.39 -19.69
CA LEU A 106 -6.87 0.43 -18.59
C LEU A 106 -5.41 -0.03 -18.34
N PRO A 107 -4.87 0.17 -17.13
CA PRO A 107 -3.53 -0.29 -16.79
C PRO A 107 -3.42 -1.82 -16.67
N GLU A 108 -2.20 -2.31 -16.80
CA GLU A 108 -1.82 -3.70 -16.55
C GLU A 108 -0.82 -3.78 -15.39
N ALA A 109 -0.82 -4.91 -14.66
CA ALA A 109 0.23 -5.16 -13.68
C ALA A 109 0.57 -6.65 -13.53
N LEU A 110 1.85 -6.87 -13.19
CA LEU A 110 2.47 -8.14 -12.83
C LEU A 110 2.91 -8.09 -11.37
N TYR A 111 2.74 -9.21 -10.66
CA TYR A 111 2.91 -9.31 -9.22
C TYR A 111 3.88 -10.43 -8.86
N PHE A 112 4.95 -10.12 -8.13
CA PHE A 112 6.03 -11.08 -7.84
C PHE A 112 6.18 -11.29 -6.35
N LYS A 113 6.15 -12.54 -5.90
CA LYS A 113 6.29 -12.90 -4.48
C LYS A 113 7.76 -13.13 -4.15
N VAL A 114 8.29 -12.35 -3.19
CA VAL A 114 9.68 -12.45 -2.72
C VAL A 114 9.71 -13.06 -1.33
N GLU A 115 10.08 -14.35 -1.25
CA GLU A 115 10.14 -15.08 0.01
C GLU A 115 11.27 -14.60 0.94
N GLY A 116 11.11 -14.78 2.25
CA GLY A 116 12.15 -14.49 3.24
C GLY A 116 12.41 -12.99 3.47
N VAL A 117 11.50 -12.13 3.02
CA VAL A 117 11.52 -10.69 3.28
C VAL A 117 10.46 -10.39 4.35
N GLU A 118 10.93 -10.25 5.59
CA GLU A 118 10.05 -10.06 6.74
C GLU A 118 9.57 -8.60 6.87
N GLY A 119 8.33 -8.47 7.34
CA GLY A 119 7.75 -7.17 7.64
C GLY A 119 6.46 -7.25 8.44
N ARG A 120 5.78 -6.11 8.49
CA ARG A 120 4.50 -5.88 9.16
C ARG A 120 3.51 -5.31 8.17
N LEU A 121 2.29 -5.83 8.19
CA LEU A 121 1.19 -5.35 7.38
C LEU A 121 0.15 -4.69 8.28
N GLY A 122 0.00 -3.37 8.17
CA GLY A 122 -1.03 -2.58 8.86
C GLY A 122 -2.33 -2.52 8.07
N ILE A 123 -2.77 -3.68 7.58
CA ILE A 123 -4.05 -3.83 6.87
C ILE A 123 -4.73 -5.09 7.43
N THR A 124 -6.01 -5.00 7.72
CA THR A 124 -6.80 -6.10 8.28
C THR A 124 -8.21 -6.11 7.68
N ARG A 125 -8.86 -7.27 7.63
CA ARG A 125 -10.28 -7.36 7.25
C ARG A 125 -11.16 -6.79 8.36
N LEU A 126 -12.31 -6.23 7.99
CA LEU A 126 -13.31 -5.76 8.94
C LEU A 126 -13.86 -6.91 9.79
N ALA A 127 -14.09 -8.09 9.20
CA ALA A 127 -14.58 -9.27 9.93
C ALA A 127 -13.60 -9.79 10.99
N ASP A 128 -12.32 -9.43 10.89
CA ASP A 128 -11.29 -9.81 11.87
C ASP A 128 -11.25 -8.83 13.08
N LEU A 129 -12.15 -7.84 13.13
CA LEU A 129 -12.24 -6.83 14.19
C LEU A 129 -13.54 -6.95 15.00
N PRO A 130 -13.50 -6.69 16.32
CA PRO A 130 -14.72 -6.53 17.12
C PRO A 130 -15.63 -5.43 16.57
N GLU A 131 -16.95 -5.66 16.59
CA GLU A 131 -17.97 -4.73 16.07
C GLU A 131 -17.92 -3.34 16.72
N ASP A 132 -17.52 -3.23 17.98
CA ASP A 132 -17.40 -1.98 18.74
C ASP A 132 -16.05 -1.25 18.51
N THR A 133 -15.16 -1.81 17.69
CA THR A 133 -13.87 -1.19 17.36
C THR A 133 -14.10 0.17 16.71
N ARG A 134 -13.49 1.21 17.28
CA ARG A 134 -13.51 2.57 16.73
C ARG A 134 -12.67 2.64 15.47
N VAL A 135 -13.24 3.25 14.43
CA VAL A 135 -12.61 3.49 13.14
C VAL A 135 -12.61 4.99 12.89
N LEU A 136 -11.43 5.53 12.61
CA LEU A 136 -11.24 6.89 12.11
C LEU A 136 -11.56 6.89 10.62
N VAL A 137 -12.55 7.69 10.24
CA VAL A 137 -12.94 7.93 8.85
C VAL A 137 -12.52 9.33 8.47
N ARG A 138 -11.69 9.46 7.44
CA ARG A 138 -11.22 10.77 6.95
C ARG A 138 -11.10 10.75 5.43
N ARG A 139 -11.22 11.91 4.79
CA ARG A 139 -10.79 12.04 3.39
C ARG A 139 -9.27 11.98 3.35
N GLU A 140 -8.73 11.16 2.46
CA GLU A 140 -7.29 11.20 2.18
C GLU A 140 -6.92 12.50 1.48
N LYS A 141 -5.62 12.74 1.31
CA LYS A 141 -5.12 13.84 0.49
C LYS A 141 -4.94 13.34 -0.94
N GLY A 142 -5.53 14.05 -1.91
CA GLY A 142 -5.30 13.85 -3.34
C GLY A 142 -5.73 12.49 -3.88
N GLN A 143 -6.96 12.41 -4.38
CA GLN A 143 -7.32 11.65 -5.60
C GLN A 143 -8.61 12.21 -6.19
N SER A 144 -9.13 11.71 -7.33
CA SER A 144 -10.31 12.27 -8.01
C SER A 144 -11.33 11.31 -8.62
N ASP A 145 -12.56 11.78 -8.74
CA ASP A 145 -13.72 11.16 -9.36
C ASP A 145 -13.29 11.04 -10.81
N PRO A 146 -13.48 9.88 -11.45
CA PRO A 146 -13.22 9.78 -12.89
C PRO A 146 -13.90 10.89 -13.72
N ASP A 147 -14.98 11.52 -13.21
CA ASP A 147 -15.74 12.56 -13.91
C ASP A 147 -15.55 14.01 -13.39
N GLU A 148 -14.87 14.23 -12.25
CA GLU A 148 -14.47 15.57 -11.75
C GLU A 148 -12.96 15.65 -11.45
N LYS A 149 -12.32 16.79 -11.73
CA LYS A 149 -10.86 16.97 -11.63
C LYS A 149 -10.27 16.86 -10.19
N GLN A 150 -11.08 16.70 -9.13
CA GLN A 150 -10.71 16.68 -7.69
C GLN A 150 -11.72 15.91 -6.79
N TYR A 151 -11.54 14.62 -6.50
CA TYR A 151 -12.38 13.78 -5.60
C TYR A 151 -11.60 12.74 -4.80
N THR A 152 -11.38 13.03 -3.53
CA THR A 152 -10.54 12.15 -2.71
C THR A 152 -11.44 11.21 -1.92
N PRO A 153 -11.41 9.89 -2.15
CA PRO A 153 -12.25 8.98 -1.39
C PRO A 153 -11.86 8.97 0.09
N VAL A 154 -12.79 8.53 0.93
CA VAL A 154 -12.51 8.34 2.36
C VAL A 154 -11.72 7.07 2.62
N SER A 155 -10.83 7.15 3.61
CA SER A 155 -10.15 6.00 4.18
C SER A 155 -10.71 5.64 5.55
N PHE A 156 -10.50 4.38 5.90
CA PHE A 156 -10.92 3.77 7.15
C PHE A 156 -9.68 3.29 7.90
N THR A 157 -9.43 3.85 9.08
CA THR A 157 -8.22 3.56 9.88
C THR A 157 -8.59 3.19 11.30
N VAL A 158 -8.15 2.02 11.74
CA VAL A 158 -8.17 1.60 13.14
C VAL A 158 -6.85 1.99 13.77
N ILE A 159 -6.91 2.74 14.87
CA ILE A 159 -5.73 3.17 15.61
C ILE A 159 -5.69 2.42 16.93
N ARG A 160 -4.72 1.51 17.09
CA ARG A 160 -4.56 0.74 18.33
C ARG A 160 -3.17 0.12 18.46
N GLY A 161 -2.73 -0.02 19.71
CA GLY A 161 -1.56 -0.82 20.07
C GLY A 161 -0.25 -0.25 19.54
N THR A 162 0.71 -1.14 19.32
CA THR A 162 2.09 -0.83 18.90
C THR A 162 2.42 -1.45 17.55
N GLU A 163 3.52 -1.04 16.91
CA GLU A 163 3.99 -1.68 15.66
C GLU A 163 4.17 -3.20 15.82
N ALA A 164 4.54 -3.65 17.02
CA ALA A 164 4.74 -5.06 17.33
C ALA A 164 3.44 -5.88 17.30
N ASP A 165 2.28 -5.23 17.44
CA ASP A 165 0.96 -5.86 17.41
C ASP A 165 0.42 -6.03 15.98
N MET A 166 1.09 -5.44 14.99
CA MET A 166 0.67 -5.55 13.59
C MET A 166 0.97 -6.95 13.03
N PRO A 167 0.10 -7.48 12.13
CA PRO A 167 0.32 -8.75 11.45
C PRO A 167 1.74 -8.90 10.90
N LYS A 168 2.41 -10.00 11.26
CA LYS A 168 3.71 -10.37 10.68
C LYS A 168 3.51 -11.03 9.33
N VAL A 169 4.42 -10.73 8.42
CA VAL A 169 4.53 -11.36 7.11
C VAL A 169 5.98 -11.78 6.87
N ASP A 170 6.18 -12.88 6.17
CA ASP A 170 7.48 -13.51 5.90
C ASP A 170 7.91 -13.39 4.42
N PHE A 171 7.13 -12.67 3.62
CA PHE A 171 7.41 -12.38 2.23
C PHE A 171 7.09 -10.92 1.90
N ALA A 172 7.56 -10.46 0.75
CA ALA A 172 7.20 -9.20 0.14
C ALA A 172 6.59 -9.41 -1.25
N THR A 173 5.94 -8.39 -1.77
CA THR A 173 5.46 -8.39 -3.15
C THR A 173 6.09 -7.21 -3.89
N ILE A 174 6.55 -7.47 -5.12
CA ILE A 174 6.92 -6.43 -6.10
C ILE A 174 5.76 -6.30 -7.08
N ILE A 175 5.30 -5.08 -7.34
CA ILE A 175 4.30 -4.80 -8.36
C ILE A 175 4.97 -4.03 -9.49
N VAL A 176 5.00 -4.64 -10.68
CA VAL A 176 5.43 -3.98 -11.91
C VAL A 176 4.19 -3.67 -12.72
N GLY A 177 3.98 -2.41 -13.07
CA GLY A 177 2.82 -2.02 -13.85
C GLY A 177 3.19 -1.24 -15.09
N ARG A 178 2.17 -1.11 -15.93
CA ARG A 178 2.21 -0.41 -17.19
C ARG A 178 0.94 0.44 -17.30
N GLU A 179 1.10 1.74 -17.49
CA GLU A 179 -0.01 2.65 -17.74
C GLU A 179 -0.75 2.28 -19.04
N GLY A 180 -2.08 2.45 -19.06
CA GLY A 180 -2.87 2.17 -20.26
C GLY A 180 -2.76 3.30 -21.29
N GLY A 181 -2.38 2.96 -22.53
CA GLY A 181 -2.17 3.93 -23.62
C GLY A 181 -1.08 3.45 -24.60
N GLU A 182 -0.78 4.23 -25.65
CA GLU A 182 0.30 3.90 -26.59
C GLU A 182 1.65 3.83 -25.84
N GLU A 183 2.34 2.70 -25.98
CA GLU A 183 3.72 2.42 -25.53
C GLU A 183 4.04 2.69 -24.04
N GLY A 184 3.14 2.33 -23.11
CA GLY A 184 3.48 2.30 -21.69
C GLY A 184 4.70 1.41 -21.42
N GLN A 185 5.74 1.96 -20.80
CA GLN A 185 6.91 1.21 -20.35
C GLN A 185 6.59 0.50 -19.02
N ASP A 186 7.03 -0.74 -18.87
CA ASP A 186 6.94 -1.43 -17.58
C ASP A 186 7.83 -0.73 -16.55
N ALA A 187 7.27 -0.41 -15.39
CA ALA A 187 8.00 0.16 -14.28
C ALA A 187 7.57 -0.50 -12.97
N VAL A 188 8.50 -0.64 -12.03
CA VAL A 188 8.15 -1.02 -10.66
C VAL A 188 7.29 0.10 -10.10
N TRP A 189 6.04 -0.21 -9.79
CA TRP A 189 5.12 0.71 -9.17
C TRP A 189 5.29 0.72 -7.67
N THR A 190 5.47 -0.43 -7.03
CA THR A 190 5.69 -0.46 -5.59
C THR A 190 6.30 -1.79 -5.14
N THR A 191 6.78 -1.79 -3.90
CA THR A 191 7.13 -2.98 -3.15
C THR A 191 6.51 -2.87 -1.77
N HIS A 192 5.83 -3.90 -1.32
CA HIS A 192 5.20 -3.90 0.01
C HIS A 192 5.41 -5.23 0.74
N PRO A 193 5.49 -5.23 2.07
CA PRO A 193 5.48 -6.46 2.86
C PRO A 193 4.15 -7.22 2.68
N GLY A 194 4.24 -8.53 2.46
CA GLY A 194 3.11 -9.43 2.40
C GLY A 194 2.29 -9.35 1.12
N ALA A 195 1.07 -9.86 1.18
CA ALA A 195 0.14 -9.90 0.06
C ALA A 195 -0.27 -8.48 -0.38
N PRO A 196 -0.48 -8.23 -1.69
CA PRO A 196 -1.09 -7.00 -2.14
C PRO A 196 -2.52 -6.94 -1.63
N VAL A 197 -2.78 -5.98 -0.76
CA VAL A 197 -4.11 -5.74 -0.20
C VAL A 197 -4.38 -4.24 -0.27
N ARG A 198 -5.54 -3.87 -0.80
CA ARG A 198 -5.97 -2.48 -0.86
C ARG A 198 -6.98 -2.23 0.26
N PRO A 199 -6.79 -1.20 1.09
CA PRO A 199 -7.84 -0.75 1.99
C PRO A 199 -9.05 -0.31 1.16
N ALA A 200 -10.24 -0.57 1.69
CA ALA A 200 -11.48 -0.10 1.11
C ALA A 200 -11.50 1.43 1.07
N MET A 201 -12.07 1.95 -0.01
CA MET A 201 -12.28 3.37 -0.25
C MET A 201 -13.70 3.53 -0.78
N LYS A 202 -14.60 4.13 0.00
CA LYS A 202 -16.05 4.16 -0.33
C LYS A 202 -16.75 5.33 0.36
N GLU A 203 -17.54 6.09 -0.39
CA GLU A 203 -18.32 7.21 0.15
C GLU A 203 -19.74 6.82 0.57
N PHE A 204 -20.26 7.51 1.59
CA PHE A 204 -21.62 7.36 2.12
C PHE A 204 -22.13 8.64 2.78
N ASP A 205 -23.37 8.64 3.25
CA ASP A 205 -24.04 9.83 3.80
C ASP A 205 -23.26 10.54 4.90
N TRP A 206 -22.71 9.81 5.89
CA TRP A 206 -21.87 10.39 6.93
C TRP A 206 -20.55 11.01 6.41
N THR A 207 -20.00 10.55 5.30
CA THR A 207 -18.72 11.07 4.79
C THR A 207 -18.91 12.25 3.85
N ARG A 208 -20.16 12.59 3.52
CA ARG A 208 -20.49 13.65 2.58
C ARG A 208 -19.98 15.02 3.03
N ASP A 209 -20.01 15.29 4.32
CA ASP A 209 -19.62 16.59 4.87
C ASP A 209 -18.12 16.67 5.22
N LEU A 210 -17.40 15.56 5.17
CA LEU A 210 -15.96 15.55 5.40
C LEU A 210 -15.24 16.28 4.28
N ARG A 211 -14.37 17.22 4.64
CA ARG A 211 -13.48 17.91 3.71
C ARG A 211 -12.06 17.39 3.81
N SER A 212 -11.40 17.30 2.67
CA SER A 212 -9.95 17.07 2.62
C SER A 212 -9.19 18.27 3.25
N PRO A 213 -7.95 18.06 3.69
CA PRO A 213 -7.13 19.16 4.23
C PRO A 213 -6.95 20.35 3.27
N GLU A 214 -7.04 20.10 1.96
CA GLU A 214 -6.93 21.11 0.90
C GLU A 214 -8.19 21.97 0.81
N GLU A 215 -9.36 21.38 1.03
CA GLU A 215 -10.68 22.06 1.02
C GLU A 215 -10.94 22.83 2.32
N SER A 216 -10.43 22.34 3.45
CA SER A 216 -10.63 22.93 4.78
C SER A 216 -9.62 24.04 5.13
N GLY A 217 -8.63 24.30 4.28
CA GLY A 217 -7.58 25.29 4.57
C GLY A 217 -6.56 24.83 5.61
N GLY A 218 -6.37 23.51 5.75
CA GLY A 218 -5.31 22.89 6.56
C GLY A 218 -5.79 22.17 7.83
N GLU A 219 -7.04 22.35 8.26
CA GLU A 219 -7.60 21.61 9.40
C GLU A 219 -8.12 20.24 8.95
N GLN A 220 -7.61 19.14 9.49
CA GLN A 220 -8.07 17.82 9.08
C GLN A 220 -9.43 17.50 9.73
N GLU A 221 -10.43 17.18 8.92
CA GLU A 221 -11.73 16.73 9.40
C GLU A 221 -11.78 15.20 9.43
N ALA A 222 -12.41 14.65 10.47
CA ALA A 222 -12.63 13.23 10.59
C ALA A 222 -13.97 12.91 11.25
N ARG A 223 -14.43 11.68 11.07
CA ARG A 223 -15.51 11.06 11.84
C ARG A 223 -14.98 9.85 12.57
N VAL A 224 -15.60 9.53 13.70
CA VAL A 224 -15.31 8.32 14.45
C VAL A 224 -16.55 7.46 14.46
N VAL A 225 -16.37 6.24 14.00
CA VAL A 225 -17.46 5.28 13.76
C VAL A 225 -17.08 3.94 14.34
N THR A 226 -18.00 2.98 14.39
CA THR A 226 -17.67 1.61 14.78
C THR A 226 -17.61 0.67 13.56
N VAL A 227 -16.94 -0.48 13.71
CA VAL A 227 -17.00 -1.55 12.70
C VAL A 227 -18.45 -1.96 12.41
N LYS A 228 -19.30 -1.99 13.45
CA LYS A 228 -20.73 -2.22 13.30
C LYS A 228 -21.39 -1.20 12.36
N ASP A 229 -21.11 0.09 12.55
CA ASP A 229 -21.65 1.13 11.67
C ASP A 229 -21.19 0.94 10.22
N LEU A 230 -19.94 0.51 10.00
CA LEU A 230 -19.44 0.23 8.65
C LEU A 230 -20.17 -0.94 7.98
N LEU A 231 -20.41 -2.02 8.73
CA LEU A 231 -21.10 -3.20 8.20
C LEU A 231 -22.60 -2.93 7.98
N GLU A 232 -23.27 -2.28 8.92
CA GLU A 232 -24.74 -2.11 8.90
C GLU A 232 -25.20 -0.88 8.12
N LYS A 233 -24.49 0.26 8.22
CA LYS A 233 -24.93 1.56 7.68
C LYS A 233 -24.18 1.95 6.42
N ALA A 234 -22.92 1.55 6.32
CA ALA A 234 -22.08 1.79 5.15
C ALA A 234 -22.07 0.59 4.18
N GLU A 235 -22.83 -0.47 4.46
CA GLU A 235 -22.92 -1.66 3.60
C GLU A 235 -21.53 -2.15 3.13
N MET A 236 -20.54 -2.07 4.02
CA MET A 236 -19.23 -2.64 3.78
C MET A 236 -19.30 -4.14 4.02
N SER A 237 -18.56 -4.90 3.22
CA SER A 237 -18.42 -6.33 3.43
C SER A 237 -17.50 -6.59 4.63
N GLY A 238 -17.73 -7.69 5.35
CA GLY A 238 -16.75 -8.19 6.32
C GLY A 238 -15.39 -8.50 5.70
N ASP A 239 -15.37 -8.80 4.39
CA ASP A 239 -14.16 -9.05 3.62
C ASP A 239 -13.47 -7.76 3.12
N ASP A 240 -14.05 -6.59 3.36
CA ASP A 240 -13.39 -5.31 3.08
C ASP A 240 -12.25 -5.09 4.08
N TYR A 241 -11.15 -4.48 3.58
CA TYR A 241 -9.96 -4.25 4.37
C TYR A 241 -9.87 -2.80 4.85
N VAL A 242 -9.34 -2.59 6.05
CA VAL A 242 -9.09 -1.27 6.63
C VAL A 242 -7.63 -1.13 7.05
N LYS A 243 -7.15 0.12 7.14
CA LYS A 243 -5.81 0.42 7.66
C LYS A 243 -5.79 0.15 9.16
N LEU A 244 -4.69 -0.41 9.65
CA LEU A 244 -4.39 -0.61 11.05
C LEU A 244 -3.07 0.11 11.35
N VAL A 245 -3.16 1.11 12.23
CA VAL A 245 -2.03 1.98 12.58
C VAL A 245 -1.78 1.89 14.09
N PRO A 246 -0.51 1.76 14.51
CA PRO A 246 -0.17 1.79 15.93
C PRO A 246 -0.43 3.17 16.53
N GLY A 247 -0.92 3.21 17.77
CA GLY A 247 -1.18 4.46 18.47
C GLY A 247 -2.37 4.38 19.41
N ASP A 248 -2.75 5.56 19.90
CA ASP A 248 -3.93 5.77 20.73
C ASP A 248 -4.92 6.67 19.97
N MET A 249 -6.16 6.18 19.82
CA MET A 249 -7.19 6.89 19.07
C MET A 249 -7.47 8.26 19.68
N ASP A 250 -7.54 8.39 21.01
CA ASP A 250 -7.92 9.65 21.66
C ASP A 250 -6.81 10.69 21.56
N GLU A 251 -5.55 10.27 21.60
CA GLU A 251 -4.41 11.15 21.29
C GLU A 251 -4.43 11.58 19.82
N THR A 252 -4.64 10.66 18.87
CA THR A 252 -4.68 11.01 17.45
C THR A 252 -5.82 11.98 17.14
N LEU A 253 -6.99 11.83 17.76
CA LEU A 253 -8.13 12.72 17.51
C LEU A 253 -7.89 14.18 17.91
N LYS A 254 -6.87 14.48 18.72
CA LYS A 254 -6.48 15.87 19.04
C LYS A 254 -5.97 16.64 17.81
N GLU A 255 -5.58 15.93 16.75
CA GLU A 255 -5.13 16.51 15.49
C GLU A 255 -6.28 16.80 14.51
N TYR A 256 -7.51 16.38 14.85
CA TYR A 256 -8.65 16.44 13.95
C TYR A 256 -9.79 17.26 14.54
N ARG A 257 -10.50 17.94 13.65
CA ARG A 257 -11.86 18.39 13.93
C ARG A 257 -12.82 17.22 13.72
N VAL A 258 -13.28 16.64 14.82
CA VAL A 258 -14.22 15.52 14.78
C VAL A 258 -15.63 16.02 14.52
N LEU A 259 -16.24 15.56 13.43
CA LEU A 259 -17.64 15.81 13.10
C LEU A 259 -18.53 14.74 13.75
N GLU A 260 -19.66 15.16 14.30
CA GLU A 260 -20.70 14.27 14.86
C GLU A 260 -21.55 13.62 13.78
#